data_AF-A0A662H2G9-F1
#
_entry.id   AF-A0A662H2G9-F1
#
_cell.length_a   1.000
_cell.length_b   1.000
_cell.length_c   1.000
_cell.angle_alpha   90.00
_cell.angle_beta   90.00
_cell.angle_gamma   90.00
#
_symmetry.space_group_name_H-M   'P 1'
#
loop_
_entity.id
_entity.type
_entity.pdbx_description
1 polymer ?
#
loop_
_entity_poly.entity_id
_entity_poly.type
_entity_poly.pdbx_seq_one_letter_code
_entity_poly.pdbx_strand_id
1 'polypeptide(L)'
;MTLFDLVKTSLRYRPDYIIVGEIRGEEAYVLFQALATGHGGMSTMHADSLDYAIKRLTSPPMNISKIYLPLMNAWMHIERITITKGGKTKSVRRIRTVWELDDNGEYRVIAEWLPDDNVFLVDLNNSFLIEKIARKKGIGKGDVLREIERRRQFINLLLREGVTSYRAVASSIREYYKRVSYVKREVTSIEMLTILSRAKKATGVSAR
;
A
#
# COMPACT_ATOMS: atom_id res chain seq x y z
N MET A 1 -29.42 -7.23 0.02
CA MET A 1 -28.13 -7.18 0.74
C MET A 1 -27.18 -6.34 -0.09
N THR A 2 -26.74 -5.21 0.46
CA THR A 2 -25.90 -4.20 -0.19
C THR A 2 -24.45 -4.29 0.32
N LEU A 3 -23.51 -3.59 -0.34
CA LEU A 3 -22.14 -3.44 0.18
C LEU A 3 -22.12 -2.81 1.57
N PHE A 4 -23.00 -1.84 1.81
CA PHE A 4 -23.20 -1.23 3.13
C PHE A 4 -23.52 -2.30 4.19
N ASP A 5 -24.48 -3.18 3.91
CA ASP A 5 -24.89 -4.26 4.83
C ASP A 5 -23.73 -5.21 5.14
N LEU A 6 -22.92 -5.54 4.14
CA LEU A 6 -21.77 -6.45 4.27
C LEU A 6 -20.65 -5.83 5.12
N VAL A 7 -20.29 -4.57 4.88
CA VAL A 7 -19.27 -3.87 5.66
C VAL A 7 -19.73 -3.73 7.11
N LYS A 8 -20.99 -3.34 7.33
CA LYS A 8 -21.58 -3.21 8.66
C LYS A 8 -21.59 -4.54 9.41
N THR A 9 -21.93 -5.63 8.72
CA THR A 9 -21.94 -6.98 9.31
C THR A 9 -20.52 -7.45 9.65
N SER A 10 -19.55 -7.15 8.79
CA SER A 10 -18.15 -7.53 9.00
C SER A 10 -17.56 -6.94 10.29
N LEU A 11 -18.00 -5.75 10.70
CA LEU A 11 -17.55 -5.12 11.96
C LEU A 11 -17.88 -5.92 13.22
N ARG A 12 -18.91 -6.78 13.18
CA ARG A 12 -19.25 -7.65 14.32
C ARG A 12 -18.24 -8.77 14.54
N TYR A 13 -17.40 -9.06 13.55
CA TYR A 13 -16.37 -10.09 13.61
C TYR A 13 -15.00 -9.56 14.05
N ARG A 14 -14.91 -8.28 14.46
CA ARG A 14 -13.67 -7.64 14.91
C ARG A 14 -12.48 -7.86 13.95
N PRO A 15 -12.62 -7.54 12.65
CA PRO A 15 -11.59 -7.81 11.67
C PRO A 15 -10.36 -6.92 11.88
N ASP A 16 -9.15 -7.42 11.62
CA ASP A 16 -7.97 -6.54 11.62
C ASP A 16 -7.95 -5.60 10.39
N TYR A 17 -8.45 -6.10 9.26
CA TYR A 17 -8.51 -5.37 7.99
C TYR A 17 -9.86 -5.57 7.29
N ILE A 18 -10.39 -4.50 6.71
CA ILE A 18 -11.57 -4.51 5.85
C ILE A 18 -11.17 -4.06 4.45
N ILE A 19 -11.38 -4.93 3.47
CA ILE A 19 -11.12 -4.62 2.06
C ILE A 19 -12.44 -4.51 1.34
N VAL A 20 -12.78 -3.29 0.93
CA VAL A 20 -13.93 -3.03 0.06
C VAL A 20 -13.41 -2.98 -1.37
N GLY A 21 -14.04 -3.71 -2.30
CA GLY A 21 -13.56 -3.75 -3.67
C GLY A 21 -13.49 -2.35 -4.28
N GLU A 22 -14.63 -1.67 -4.34
CA GLU A 22 -14.73 -0.29 -4.78
C GLU A 22 -15.83 0.44 -4.00
N ILE A 23 -15.55 1.66 -3.55
CA ILE A 23 -16.54 2.54 -2.94
C ILE A 23 -17.14 3.48 -3.99
N ARG A 24 -18.47 3.52 -4.04
CA ARG A 24 -19.31 4.32 -4.94
C ARG A 24 -20.44 5.06 -4.22
N GLY A 25 -20.82 4.65 -3.01
CA GLY A 25 -21.89 5.28 -2.22
C GLY A 25 -21.77 5.10 -0.71
N GLU A 26 -22.90 4.82 -0.05
CA GLU A 26 -23.04 4.85 1.42
C GLU A 26 -22.10 3.87 2.14
N GLU A 27 -21.65 2.81 1.49
CA GLU A 27 -20.66 1.88 2.05
C GLU A 27 -19.33 2.57 2.41
N ALA A 28 -19.01 3.69 1.76
CA ALA A 28 -17.87 4.53 2.13
C ALA A 28 -18.01 5.01 3.59
N TYR A 29 -19.20 5.40 4.01
CA TYR A 29 -19.43 5.88 5.37
C TYR A 29 -19.10 4.79 6.39
N VAL A 30 -19.59 3.57 6.16
CA VAL A 30 -19.32 2.44 7.07
C VAL A 30 -17.83 2.08 7.08
N LEU A 31 -17.16 2.14 5.92
CA LEU A 31 -15.71 1.94 5.85
C LEU A 31 -14.95 2.99 6.69
N PHE A 32 -15.27 4.27 6.56
CA PHE A 32 -14.62 5.32 7.36
C PHE A 32 -14.93 5.21 8.86
N GLN A 33 -16.12 4.72 9.24
CA GLN A 33 -16.43 4.38 10.64
C GLN A 33 -15.60 3.20 11.15
N ALA A 34 -15.35 2.19 10.29
CA ALA A 34 -14.45 1.09 10.63
C ALA A 34 -13.02 1.59 10.91
N LEU A 35 -12.52 2.48 10.04
CA LEU A 35 -11.21 3.10 10.19
C LEU A 35 -11.12 3.91 11.50
N ALA A 36 -12.15 4.71 11.80
CA ALA A 36 -12.22 5.52 13.02
C ALA A 36 -12.20 4.67 14.30
N THR A 37 -12.73 3.45 14.25
CA THR A 37 -12.76 2.50 15.37
C THR A 37 -11.52 1.60 15.47
N GLY A 38 -10.48 1.89 14.68
CA GLY A 38 -9.17 1.25 14.78
C GLY A 38 -8.97 0.03 13.86
N HIS A 39 -9.90 -0.24 12.95
CA HIS A 39 -9.75 -1.29 11.95
C HIS A 39 -8.87 -0.79 10.79
N GLY A 40 -7.99 -1.62 10.25
CA GLY A 40 -7.33 -1.31 8.98
C GLY A 40 -8.33 -1.36 7.83
N GLY A 41 -8.13 -0.54 6.80
CA GLY A 41 -9.02 -0.55 5.64
C GLY A 41 -8.34 -0.23 4.33
N MET A 42 -8.89 -0.77 3.25
CA MET A 42 -8.45 -0.53 1.88
C MET A 42 -9.64 -0.56 0.94
N SER A 43 -9.66 0.34 -0.03
CA SER A 43 -10.64 0.33 -1.11
C SER A 43 -10.09 0.95 -2.38
N THR A 44 -10.74 0.68 -3.50
CA THR A 44 -10.58 1.46 -4.73
C THR A 44 -11.72 2.46 -4.90
N MET A 45 -11.50 3.49 -5.71
CA MET A 45 -12.52 4.43 -6.17
C MET A 45 -12.11 5.05 -7.50
N HIS A 46 -13.08 5.49 -8.29
CA HIS A 46 -12.81 6.25 -9.52
C HIS A 46 -12.67 7.75 -9.24
N ALA A 47 -11.47 8.30 -9.53
CA ALA A 47 -11.19 9.73 -9.50
C ALA A 47 -9.97 10.04 -10.37
N ASP A 48 -9.98 11.21 -11.02
CA ASP A 48 -8.87 11.65 -11.90
C ASP A 48 -7.73 12.35 -11.13
N SER A 49 -7.98 12.69 -9.86
CA SER A 49 -6.97 13.25 -8.94
C SER A 49 -7.40 13.04 -7.50
N LEU A 50 -6.48 13.29 -6.55
CA LEU A 50 -6.79 13.27 -5.12
C LEU A 50 -7.85 14.33 -4.76
N ASP A 51 -7.79 15.52 -5.35
CA ASP A 51 -8.80 16.57 -5.16
C ASP A 51 -10.20 16.11 -5.58
N TYR A 52 -10.30 15.47 -6.75
CA TYR A 52 -11.57 14.91 -7.21
C TYR A 52 -12.02 13.74 -6.33
N ALA A 53 -11.10 12.91 -5.84
CA ALA A 53 -11.42 11.85 -4.90
C ALA A 53 -12.01 12.41 -3.59
N ILE A 54 -11.40 13.45 -3.02
CA ILE A 54 -11.88 14.14 -1.82
C ILE A 54 -13.27 14.75 -2.07
N LYS A 55 -13.47 15.43 -3.21
CA LYS A 55 -14.79 15.98 -3.58
C LYS A 55 -15.85 14.89 -3.67
N ARG A 56 -15.53 13.75 -4.28
CA ARG A 56 -16.46 12.60 -4.39
C ARG A 56 -16.77 11.99 -3.03
N LEU A 57 -15.77 11.79 -2.18
CA LEU A 57 -15.94 11.26 -0.82
C LEU A 57 -16.86 12.17 0.01
N THR A 58 -16.69 13.48 -0.11
CA THR A 58 -17.42 14.47 0.69
C THR A 58 -18.82 14.79 0.15
N SER A 59 -19.12 14.43 -1.10
CA SER A 59 -20.42 14.68 -1.74
C SER A 59 -21.36 13.47 -1.62
N PRO A 60 -22.68 13.67 -1.80
CA PRO A 60 -23.60 12.55 -1.99
C PRO A 60 -23.17 11.67 -3.18
N PRO A 61 -23.34 10.33 -3.12
CA PRO A 61 -23.97 9.57 -2.03
C PRO A 61 -23.04 9.12 -0.89
N MET A 62 -21.75 9.51 -0.88
CA MET A 62 -20.78 9.05 0.13
C MET A 62 -20.82 9.86 1.43
N ASN A 63 -21.01 11.18 1.33
CA ASN A 63 -21.23 12.11 2.46
C ASN A 63 -20.20 11.97 3.61
N ILE A 64 -18.93 11.73 3.30
CA ILE A 64 -17.86 11.64 4.31
C ILE A 64 -17.50 13.03 4.80
N SER A 65 -17.58 13.26 6.11
CA SER A 65 -17.11 14.51 6.72
C SER A 65 -15.60 14.68 6.51
N LYS A 66 -15.15 15.91 6.21
CA LYS A 66 -13.73 16.24 6.03
C LYS A 66 -12.85 15.83 7.21
N ILE A 67 -13.42 15.80 8.42
CA ILE A 67 -12.74 15.39 9.65
C ILE A 67 -12.25 13.93 9.57
N TYR A 68 -12.90 13.08 8.77
CA TYR A 68 -12.51 11.68 8.60
C TYR A 68 -11.48 11.45 7.48
N LEU A 69 -11.20 12.44 6.63
CA LEU A 69 -10.26 12.27 5.50
C LEU A 69 -8.84 11.88 5.95
N PRO A 70 -8.28 12.39 7.07
CA PRO A 70 -6.99 11.94 7.58
C PRO A 70 -6.89 10.42 7.89
N LEU A 71 -8.02 9.72 8.04
CA LEU A 71 -8.03 8.27 8.20
C LEU A 71 -7.57 7.53 6.93
N MET A 72 -7.70 8.15 5.75
CA MET A 72 -7.12 7.68 4.50
C MET A 72 -5.63 8.04 4.47
N ASN A 73 -4.79 7.24 5.13
CA ASN A 73 -3.38 7.59 5.33
C ASN A 73 -2.58 7.73 4.03
N ALA A 74 -2.84 6.87 3.04
CA ALA A 74 -2.14 6.87 1.76
C ALA A 74 -3.12 6.70 0.59
N TRP A 75 -2.91 7.46 -0.47
CA TRP A 75 -3.68 7.38 -1.71
C TRP A 75 -2.76 7.13 -2.90
N MET A 76 -3.15 6.21 -3.79
CA MET A 76 -2.39 5.83 -4.97
C MET A 76 -3.23 6.08 -6.22
N HIS A 77 -2.79 7.00 -7.07
CA HIS A 77 -3.43 7.22 -8.37
C HIS A 77 -2.90 6.22 -9.38
N ILE A 78 -3.78 5.42 -9.97
CA ILE A 78 -3.43 4.51 -11.06
C ILE A 78 -3.95 5.10 -12.36
N GLU A 79 -3.03 5.42 -13.27
CA GLU A 79 -3.36 6.03 -14.55
C GLU A 79 -2.93 5.13 -15.70
N ARG A 80 -3.67 5.19 -16.81
CA ARG A 80 -3.29 4.56 -18.08
C ARG A 80 -2.72 5.65 -18.99
N ILE A 81 -1.42 5.60 -19.22
CA ILE A 81 -0.70 6.56 -20.05
C ILE A 81 -0.34 5.90 -21.39
N THR A 82 -0.48 6.65 -22.47
CA THR A 82 -0.06 6.25 -23.81
C THR A 82 1.26 6.93 -24.14
N ILE A 83 2.33 6.15 -24.26
CA ILE A 83 3.68 6.63 -24.55
C ILE A 83 3.95 6.36 -26.03
N THR A 84 4.31 7.40 -26.76
CA THR A 84 4.73 7.31 -28.16
C THR A 84 6.22 7.61 -28.25
N LYS A 85 7.05 6.61 -28.55
CA LYS A 85 8.51 6.76 -28.69
C LYS A 85 8.99 6.03 -29.95
N GLY A 86 9.64 6.75 -30.85
CA GLY A 86 10.16 6.19 -32.11
C GLY A 86 9.09 5.58 -33.02
N GLY A 87 7.92 6.21 -33.12
CA GLY A 87 6.80 5.74 -33.95
C GLY A 87 6.01 4.55 -33.39
N LYS A 88 6.43 3.98 -32.25
CA LYS A 88 5.69 2.92 -31.54
C LYS A 88 4.85 3.53 -30.42
N THR A 89 3.58 3.18 -30.41
CA THR A 89 2.63 3.57 -29.36
C THR A 89 2.46 2.42 -28.37
N LYS A 90 2.76 2.67 -27.09
CA LYS A 90 2.58 1.69 -26.01
C LYS A 90 1.72 2.30 -24.92
N SER A 91 0.63 1.62 -24.60
CA SER A 91 -0.22 2.00 -23.46
C SER A 91 0.20 1.22 -22.21
N VAL A 92 0.44 1.91 -21.11
CA VAL A 92 0.89 1.34 -19.84
C VAL A 92 -0.02 1.84 -18.73
N ARG A 93 -0.51 0.92 -17.89
CA ARG A 93 -1.21 1.27 -16.64
C ARG A 93 -0.23 1.16 -15.47
N ARG A 94 -0.09 2.22 -14.69
CA ARG A 94 0.85 2.27 -13.56
C ARG A 94 0.36 3.24 -12.49
N ILE A 95 0.86 3.05 -11.27
CA ILE A 95 0.77 4.08 -10.22
C ILE A 95 1.50 5.32 -10.74
N ARG A 96 0.75 6.41 -10.93
CA ARG A 96 1.29 7.70 -11.37
C ARG A 96 1.88 8.46 -10.20
N THR A 97 1.13 8.56 -9.11
CA THR A 97 1.52 9.34 -7.95
C THR A 97 0.97 8.69 -6.68
N VAL A 98 1.71 8.83 -5.59
CA VAL A 98 1.35 8.38 -4.26
C VAL A 98 1.37 9.57 -3.32
N TRP A 99 0.28 9.76 -2.60
CA TRP A 99 0.14 10.80 -1.60
C TRP A 99 0.00 10.19 -0.22
N GLU A 100 0.44 10.93 0.79
CA GLU A 100 0.04 10.73 2.18
C GLU A 100 -0.80 11.90 2.65
N LEU A 101 -1.70 11.66 3.60
CA LEU A 101 -2.49 12.70 4.27
C LEU A 101 -2.02 12.83 5.72
N ASP A 102 -1.85 14.07 6.17
CA ASP A 102 -1.59 14.36 7.57
C ASP A 102 -2.88 14.50 8.39
N ASP A 103 -2.73 14.67 9.71
CA ASP A 103 -3.87 14.76 10.63
C ASP A 103 -4.73 16.02 10.41
N ASN A 104 -4.23 17.03 9.68
CA ASN A 104 -4.99 18.23 9.30
C ASN A 104 -5.73 18.08 7.96
N GLY A 105 -5.50 16.96 7.24
CA GLY A 105 -6.05 16.72 5.92
C GLY A 105 -5.24 17.36 4.78
N GLU A 106 -4.04 17.88 5.07
CA GLU A 106 -3.10 18.28 4.03
C GLU A 106 -2.46 17.02 3.43
N TYR A 107 -2.29 17.00 2.11
CA TYR A 107 -1.64 15.89 1.43
C TYR A 107 -0.31 16.28 0.82
N ARG A 108 0.63 15.34 0.81
CA ARG A 108 1.96 15.50 0.20
C ARG A 108 2.24 14.34 -0.73
N VAL A 109 2.92 14.63 -1.84
CA VAL A 109 3.39 13.60 -2.77
C VAL A 109 4.62 12.93 -2.17
N ILE A 110 4.57 11.62 -1.99
CA ILE A 110 5.71 10.80 -1.51
C ILE A 110 6.37 10.00 -2.63
N ALA A 111 5.66 9.76 -3.73
CA ALA A 111 6.23 9.18 -4.93
C ALA A 111 5.50 9.65 -6.19
N GLU A 112 6.24 9.91 -7.25
CA GLU A 112 5.70 10.20 -8.58
C GLU A 112 6.49 9.45 -9.66
N TRP A 113 5.77 8.87 -10.61
CA TRP A 113 6.34 8.22 -11.77
C TRP A 113 6.50 9.18 -12.94
N LEU A 114 7.73 9.29 -13.45
CA LEU A 114 8.07 10.00 -14.67
C LEU A 114 8.04 9.03 -15.87
N PRO A 115 7.12 9.20 -16.85
CA PRO A 115 6.98 8.28 -17.97
C PRO A 115 8.16 8.27 -18.94
N ASP A 116 8.80 9.42 -19.12
CA ASP A 116 9.84 9.62 -20.14
C ASP A 116 11.08 8.77 -19.86
N ASP A 117 11.54 8.81 -18.61
CA ASP A 117 12.70 8.07 -18.11
C ASP A 117 12.33 6.74 -17.44
N ASN A 118 11.02 6.50 -17.24
CA ASN A 118 10.50 5.33 -16.54
C ASN A 118 11.04 5.23 -15.09
N VAL A 119 11.21 6.37 -14.42
CA VAL A 119 11.77 6.49 -13.06
C VAL A 119 10.67 6.89 -12.08
N PHE A 120 10.75 6.41 -10.84
CA PHE A 120 9.98 6.97 -9.72
C PHE A 120 10.85 7.96 -8.96
N LEU A 121 10.38 9.20 -8.85
CA LEU A 121 10.86 10.15 -7.84
C LEU A 121 10.20 9.77 -6.52
N VAL A 122 11.00 9.52 -5.49
CA VAL A 122 10.50 9.08 -4.18
C VAL A 122 11.11 9.96 -3.10
N ASP A 123 10.26 10.57 -2.28
CA ASP A 123 10.66 11.35 -1.12
C ASP A 123 10.02 10.78 0.15
N LEU A 124 10.74 9.85 0.78
CA LEU A 124 10.35 9.31 2.09
C LEU A 124 10.94 10.13 3.25
N ASN A 125 11.91 11.00 2.98
CA ASN A 125 12.53 11.80 4.02
C ASN A 125 11.57 12.86 4.56
N ASN A 126 10.58 13.28 3.79
CA ASN A 126 9.55 14.21 4.25
C ASN A 126 8.22 13.54 4.61
N SER A 127 8.20 12.20 4.76
CA SER A 127 6.96 11.47 5.07
C SER A 127 6.49 11.66 6.51
N PHE A 128 5.29 12.22 6.66
CA PHE A 128 4.53 12.32 7.90
C PHE A 128 4.20 10.94 8.47
N LEU A 129 3.84 9.98 7.62
CA LEU A 129 3.49 8.63 8.08
C LEU A 129 4.70 7.91 8.68
N ILE A 130 5.89 8.08 8.09
CA ILE A 130 7.12 7.50 8.64
C ILE A 130 7.41 8.08 10.02
N GLU A 131 7.24 9.39 10.21
CA GLU A 131 7.38 10.01 11.53
C GLU A 131 6.35 9.51 12.53
N LYS A 132 5.08 9.37 12.10
CA LYS A 132 4.00 8.81 12.93
C LYS A 132 4.31 7.37 13.36
N ILE A 133 4.83 6.54 12.45
CA ILE A 133 5.26 5.17 12.74
C ILE A 133 6.45 5.15 13.70
N ALA A 134 7.44 6.02 13.49
CA ALA A 134 8.61 6.14 14.34
C ALA A 134 8.21 6.49 15.79
N ARG A 135 7.38 7.53 15.95
CA ARG A 135 6.80 7.94 17.25
C ARG A 135 6.01 6.81 17.91
N LYS A 136 5.11 6.16 17.18
CA LYS A 136 4.28 5.06 17.70
C LYS A 136 5.10 3.86 18.18
N LYS A 137 6.25 3.61 17.55
CA LYS A 137 7.16 2.50 17.91
C LYS A 137 8.25 2.90 18.92
N GLY A 138 8.40 4.18 19.22
CA GLY A 138 9.50 4.67 20.06
C GLY A 138 10.89 4.48 19.44
N ILE A 139 10.99 4.55 18.10
CA ILE A 139 12.26 4.39 17.37
C ILE A 139 12.55 5.61 16.51
N GLY A 140 13.79 5.76 16.03
CA GLY A 140 14.16 6.88 15.16
C GLY A 140 13.55 6.75 13.76
N LYS A 141 13.33 7.90 13.10
CA LYS A 141 12.94 7.95 11.67
C LYS A 141 13.91 7.15 10.79
N GLY A 142 15.21 7.24 11.07
CA GLY A 142 16.25 6.46 10.39
C GLY A 142 16.07 4.95 10.52
N ASP A 143 15.57 4.44 11.65
CA ASP A 143 15.26 3.01 11.83
C ASP A 143 14.12 2.56 10.92
N VAL A 144 13.07 3.38 10.81
CA VAL A 144 11.94 3.10 9.92
C VAL A 144 12.39 3.11 8.46
N LEU A 145 13.23 4.08 8.06
CA LEU A 145 13.79 4.15 6.71
C LEU A 145 14.70 2.95 6.39
N ARG A 146 15.54 2.52 7.33
CA ARG A 146 16.35 1.30 7.21
C ARG A 146 15.48 0.06 7.00
N GLU A 147 14.36 -0.04 7.72
CA GLU A 147 13.40 -1.14 7.56
C GLU A 147 12.73 -1.11 6.18
N ILE A 148 12.36 0.07 5.67
CA ILE A 148 11.81 0.22 4.32
C ILE A 148 12.84 -0.23 3.27
N GLU A 149 14.10 0.19 3.42
CA GLU A 149 15.18 -0.21 2.53
C GLU A 149 15.42 -1.73 2.55
N ARG A 150 15.37 -2.35 3.73
CA ARG A 150 15.48 -3.80 3.88
C ARG A 150 14.36 -4.55 3.14
N ARG A 151 13.12 -4.06 3.23
CA ARG A 151 11.98 -4.63 2.48
C ARG A 151 12.14 -4.45 0.98
N ARG A 152 12.66 -3.29 0.54
CA ARG A 152 12.96 -3.03 -0.88
C ARG A 152 13.98 -4.03 -1.42
N GLN A 153 15.06 -4.26 -0.68
CA GLN A 153 16.08 -5.26 -1.04
C GLN A 153 15.49 -6.67 -1.14
N PHE A 154 14.64 -7.06 -0.18
CA PHE A 154 13.97 -8.35 -0.22
C PHE A 154 13.06 -8.51 -1.46
N ILE A 155 12.25 -7.50 -1.79
CA ILE A 155 11.40 -7.52 -3.00
C ILE A 155 12.26 -7.61 -4.27
N ASN A 156 13.36 -6.86 -4.34
CA ASN A 156 14.29 -6.94 -5.47
C ASN A 156 14.94 -8.32 -5.60
N LEU A 157 15.24 -8.98 -4.48
CA LEU A 157 15.71 -10.36 -4.48
C LEU A 157 14.67 -11.31 -5.08
N LEU A 158 13.39 -11.18 -4.68
CA LEU A 158 12.32 -12.00 -5.26
C LEU A 158 12.26 -11.85 -6.78
N LEU A 159 12.38 -10.62 -7.29
CA LEU A 159 12.37 -10.33 -8.73
C LEU A 159 13.58 -10.94 -9.44
N ARG A 160 14.79 -10.76 -8.90
CA ARG A 160 16.04 -11.34 -9.46
C ARG A 160 15.97 -12.86 -9.55
N GLU A 161 15.30 -13.48 -8.57
CA GLU A 161 15.15 -14.93 -8.45
C GLU A 161 13.93 -15.48 -9.20
N GLY A 162 13.26 -14.66 -10.02
CA GLY A 162 12.12 -15.06 -10.83
C GLY A 162 10.85 -15.38 -10.04
N VAL A 163 10.76 -14.97 -8.77
CA VAL A 163 9.62 -15.26 -7.89
C VAL A 163 8.50 -14.26 -8.16
N THR A 164 7.63 -14.61 -9.10
CA THR A 164 6.55 -13.73 -9.59
C THR A 164 5.14 -14.28 -9.31
N SER A 165 5.00 -15.57 -8.98
CA SER A 165 3.69 -16.16 -8.70
C SER A 165 3.13 -15.69 -7.35
N TYR A 166 1.83 -15.41 -7.30
CA TYR A 166 1.15 -14.96 -6.07
C TYR A 166 1.45 -15.84 -4.86
N ARG A 167 1.36 -17.17 -5.01
CA ARG A 167 1.58 -18.12 -3.92
C ARG A 167 3.02 -18.05 -3.39
N ALA A 168 4.00 -17.99 -4.29
CA ALA A 168 5.42 -17.94 -3.93
C ALA A 168 5.78 -16.60 -3.27
N VAL A 169 5.29 -15.48 -3.81
CA VAL A 169 5.47 -14.15 -3.22
C VAL A 169 4.84 -14.07 -1.84
N ALA A 170 3.58 -14.48 -1.69
CA ALA A 170 2.88 -14.46 -0.41
C ALA A 170 3.57 -15.36 0.63
N SER A 171 4.07 -16.54 0.23
CA SER A 171 4.83 -17.41 1.12
C SER A 171 6.16 -16.79 1.54
N SER A 172 6.86 -16.12 0.62
CA SER A 172 8.14 -15.45 0.90
C SER A 172 7.95 -14.29 1.87
N ILE A 173 6.90 -13.48 1.69
CA ILE A 173 6.55 -12.39 2.60
C ILE A 173 6.19 -12.92 3.99
N ARG A 174 5.40 -14.00 4.09
CA ARG A 174 5.07 -14.62 5.38
C ARG A 174 6.32 -15.10 6.11
N GLU A 175 7.24 -15.76 5.41
CA GLU A 175 8.48 -16.24 6.02
C GLU A 175 9.40 -15.09 6.45
N TYR A 176 9.44 -13.99 5.69
CA TYR A 176 10.15 -12.76 6.07
C TYR A 176 9.63 -12.23 7.42
N TYR A 177 8.32 -12.06 7.59
CA TYR A 177 7.74 -11.56 8.84
C TYR A 177 7.94 -12.51 10.02
N LYS A 178 7.90 -13.83 9.80
CA LYS A 178 8.19 -14.82 10.84
C LYS A 178 9.61 -14.74 11.38
N ARG A 179 10.59 -14.35 10.57
CA ARG A 179 12.00 -14.30 11.02
C ARG A 179 12.41 -12.93 11.55
N VAL A 180 11.93 -11.86 10.92
CA VAL A 180 12.18 -10.48 11.39
C VAL A 180 11.57 -10.24 12.77
N SER A 181 10.44 -10.87 13.10
CA SER A 181 9.86 -10.80 14.44
C SER A 181 10.70 -11.51 15.51
N TYR A 182 11.46 -12.54 15.13
CA TYR A 182 12.31 -13.32 16.04
C TYR A 182 13.73 -12.76 16.17
N VAL A 183 14.26 -12.17 15.10
CA VAL A 183 15.64 -11.68 15.03
C VAL A 183 15.62 -10.16 15.08
N LYS A 184 15.75 -9.57 16.28
CA LYS A 184 16.03 -8.13 16.47
C LYS A 184 17.46 -7.75 16.01
N ARG A 185 17.89 -8.18 14.81
CA ARG A 185 19.17 -7.81 14.19
C ARG A 185 19.00 -7.57 12.69
N GLU A 186 20.03 -7.00 12.08
CA GLU A 186 20.12 -6.85 10.62
C GLU A 186 19.94 -8.20 9.93
N VAL A 187 19.04 -8.24 8.94
CA VAL A 187 18.84 -9.44 8.12
C VAL A 187 19.83 -9.38 6.98
N THR A 188 20.80 -10.29 6.97
CA THR A 188 21.83 -10.34 5.94
C THR A 188 21.29 -10.88 4.62
N SER A 189 22.02 -10.65 3.51
CA SER A 189 21.68 -11.23 2.20
C SER A 189 21.55 -12.76 2.25
N ILE A 190 22.35 -13.42 3.10
CA ILE A 190 22.31 -14.89 3.30
C ILE A 190 21.00 -15.32 3.98
N GLU A 191 20.53 -14.54 4.97
CA GLU A 191 19.24 -14.81 5.61
C GLU A 191 18.07 -14.57 4.67
N MET A 192 18.13 -13.55 3.81
CA MET A 192 17.11 -13.32 2.77
C MET A 192 17.03 -14.49 1.77
N LEU A 193 18.18 -15.04 1.35
CA LEU A 193 18.23 -16.23 0.51
C LEU A 193 17.69 -17.48 1.24
N THR A 194 17.93 -17.58 2.54
CA THR A 194 17.38 -18.67 3.37
C THR A 194 15.85 -18.60 3.47
N ILE A 195 15.30 -17.39 3.67
CA ILE A 195 13.86 -17.12 3.63
C ILE A 195 13.27 -17.57 2.30
N LEU A 196 13.93 -17.19 1.19
CA LEU A 196 13.48 -17.54 -0.15
C LEU A 196 13.51 -19.05 -0.42
N SER A 197 14.61 -19.73 -0.08
CA SER A 197 14.76 -21.17 -0.28
C SER A 197 13.64 -21.96 0.42
N ARG A 198 13.29 -21.56 1.65
CA ARG A 198 12.20 -22.18 2.41
C ARG A 198 10.82 -21.89 1.82
N ALA A 199 10.59 -20.67 1.34
CA ALA A 199 9.34 -20.32 0.68
C ALA A 199 9.15 -21.09 -0.64
N LYS A 200 10.22 -21.30 -1.42
CA LYS A 200 10.21 -22.15 -2.63
C LYS A 200 9.85 -23.61 -2.27
N LYS A 201 10.46 -24.18 -1.21
CA LYS A 201 10.12 -25.53 -0.70
C LYS A 201 8.65 -25.67 -0.26
N ALA A 202 8.11 -24.68 0.45
CA ALA A 202 6.74 -24.72 0.96
C ALA A 202 5.66 -24.58 -0.13
N THR A 203 6.01 -24.06 -1.30
CA THR A 203 5.07 -23.80 -2.40
C THR A 203 5.18 -24.80 -3.56
N GLY A 204 6.10 -25.77 -3.47
CA GLY A 204 6.34 -26.75 -4.53
C GLY A 204 6.91 -26.15 -5.82
N VAL A 205 7.30 -24.86 -5.79
CA VAL A 205 7.91 -24.18 -6.94
C VAL A 205 9.38 -24.59 -6.97
N SER A 206 9.67 -25.67 -7.68
CA SER A 206 11.04 -26.06 -8.04
C SER A 206 11.75 -24.87 -8.66
N ALA A 207 12.98 -24.61 -8.21
CA ALA A 207 13.91 -23.79 -8.98
C ALA A 207 13.98 -24.40 -10.39
N ARG A 208 13.54 -23.65 -11.39
CA ARG A 208 13.97 -23.81 -12.77
C ARG A 208 14.93 -22.68 -13.07
#